data_AF-A0A5N9ECX5-F1
#
_entry.id   AF-A0A5N9ECX5-F1
#
_cell.length_a   1.000
_cell.length_b   1.000
_cell.length_c   1.000
_cell.angle_alpha   90.00
_cell.angle_beta   90.00
_cell.angle_gamma   90.00
#
_symmetry.space_group_name_H-M   'P 1'
#
loop_
_entity.id
_entity.type
_entity.pdbx_description
1 polymer ?
#
loop_
_entity_poly.entity_id
_entity_poly.type
_entity_poly.pdbx_seq_one_letter_code
_entity_poly.pdbx_strand_id
1 'polypeptide(L)'
;TIVPLNKETFHMIGKDQFKNMKTSSFFVNVCRGSVVDEEALIDALNQNEIRGAGLDVFEQEPVDPSNPLLQMENVITAPHIAGSSTRAAWLSRQRASQQVRSVLIGEWPMAGQNPEVINKLDTKKQAIGGVGKLTGTPE
;
A
#
# COMPACT_ATOMS: atom_id res chain seq x y z
N THR A 1 -6.82 0.64 12.40
CA THR A 1 -6.08 -0.52 11.85
C THR A 1 -5.23 -0.06 10.69
N ILE A 2 -4.10 0.61 10.96
CA ILE A 2 -3.16 0.99 9.90
C ILE A 2 -1.87 0.23 10.18
N VAL A 3 -1.68 -0.86 9.43
CA VAL A 3 -0.57 -1.81 9.60
C VAL A 3 -0.10 -2.29 8.22
N PRO A 4 1.17 -2.70 8.06
CA PRO A 4 1.58 -3.44 6.86
C PRO A 4 0.90 -4.82 6.84
N LEU A 5 0.74 -5.38 5.65
CA LEU A 5 0.36 -6.79 5.51
C LEU A 5 1.61 -7.66 5.67
N ASN A 6 1.58 -8.53 6.67
CA ASN A 6 2.57 -9.57 6.94
C ASN A 6 1.87 -10.79 7.55
N LYS A 7 2.63 -11.77 8.06
CA LYS A 7 2.05 -13.00 8.62
C LYS A 7 1.22 -12.74 9.87
N GLU A 8 1.61 -11.75 10.66
CA GLU A 8 0.99 -11.40 11.93
C GLU A 8 -0.29 -10.58 11.74
N THR A 9 -0.40 -9.83 10.64
CA THR A 9 -1.53 -8.94 10.36
C THR A 9 -2.52 -9.51 9.35
N PHE A 10 -2.19 -10.62 8.68
CA PHE A 10 -3.11 -11.33 7.79
C PHE A 10 -4.36 -11.75 8.54
N HIS A 11 -5.53 -11.26 8.10
CA HIS A 11 -6.85 -11.53 8.69
C HIS A 11 -6.90 -11.24 10.20
N MET A 12 -6.11 -10.28 10.69
CA MET A 12 -6.09 -9.93 12.11
C MET A 12 -7.42 -9.35 12.60
N ILE A 13 -8.22 -8.80 11.67
CA ILE A 13 -9.60 -8.38 11.93
C ILE A 13 -10.52 -9.37 11.23
N GLY A 14 -11.19 -10.21 12.01
CA GLY A 14 -12.22 -11.12 11.54
C GLY A 14 -13.46 -11.08 12.43
N LYS A 15 -14.22 -12.18 12.41
CA LYS A 15 -15.53 -12.30 13.06
C LYS A 15 -15.52 -11.92 14.55
N ASP A 16 -14.53 -12.38 15.30
CA ASP A 16 -14.46 -12.11 16.73
C ASP A 16 -14.22 -10.63 17.03
N GLN A 17 -13.44 -9.94 16.19
CA GLN A 17 -13.22 -8.50 16.33
C GLN A 17 -14.49 -7.72 16.03
N PHE A 18 -15.21 -8.07 14.95
CA PHE A 18 -16.48 -7.41 14.60
C PHE A 18 -17.57 -7.59 15.67
N LYS A 19 -17.70 -8.78 16.25
CA LYS A 19 -18.64 -9.04 17.35
C LYS A 19 -18.37 -8.22 18.61
N ASN A 20 -17.10 -7.85 18.84
CA ASN A 20 -16.71 -7.02 19.97
C ASN A 20 -16.83 -5.51 19.67
N MET A 21 -17.13 -5.13 18.44
CA MET A 21 -17.37 -3.74 18.07
C MET A 21 -18.78 -3.29 18.49
N LYS A 22 -18.96 -1.98 18.62
CA LYS A 22 -20.30 -1.41 18.86
C LYS A 22 -21.12 -1.54 17.57
N THR A 23 -22.39 -1.88 17.69
CA THR A 23 -23.35 -1.88 16.56
C THR A 23 -23.49 -0.51 15.89
N SER A 24 -23.18 0.58 16.60
CA SER A 24 -23.18 1.94 16.04
C SER A 24 -21.87 2.33 15.35
N SER A 25 -20.85 1.46 15.35
CA SER A 25 -19.51 1.81 14.87
C SER A 25 -19.35 1.64 13.37
N PHE A 26 -18.39 2.37 12.79
CA PHE A 26 -17.97 2.22 11.41
C PHE A 26 -16.56 1.62 11.37
N PHE A 27 -16.33 0.67 10.48
CA PHE A 27 -15.02 0.14 10.19
C PHE A 27 -14.36 0.93 9.05
N VAL A 28 -13.07 1.25 9.15
CA VAL A 28 -12.34 1.96 8.09
C VAL A 28 -11.05 1.23 7.78
N ASN A 29 -10.84 0.85 6.52
CA ASN A 29 -9.59 0.25 6.05
C ASN A 29 -9.02 1.01 4.85
N VAL A 30 -7.83 1.58 5.06
CA VAL A 30 -7.04 2.29 4.04
C VAL A 30 -5.60 1.76 3.97
N CYS A 31 -5.34 0.57 4.53
CA CYS A 31 -4.00 -0.01 4.57
C CYS A 31 -3.84 -1.15 3.55
N ARG A 32 -4.34 -2.35 3.82
CA ARG A 32 -4.30 -3.52 2.92
C ARG A 32 -5.58 -4.34 3.10
N GLY A 33 -6.10 -4.91 2.01
CA GLY A 33 -7.33 -5.71 2.03
C GLY A 33 -7.25 -6.87 3.00
N SER A 34 -6.28 -7.79 2.81
CA SER A 34 -6.12 -9.00 3.62
C SER A 34 -5.66 -8.77 5.07
N VAL A 35 -5.70 -7.55 5.59
CA VAL A 35 -5.62 -7.29 7.04
C VAL A 35 -6.97 -7.58 7.71
N VAL A 36 -8.05 -7.45 6.95
CA VAL A 36 -9.40 -7.85 7.33
C VAL A 36 -9.77 -9.12 6.57
N ASP A 37 -10.47 -10.03 7.24
CA ASP A 37 -11.18 -11.13 6.61
C ASP A 37 -12.44 -10.55 5.93
N GLU A 38 -12.43 -10.50 4.60
CA GLU A 38 -13.45 -9.83 3.80
C GLU A 38 -14.82 -10.50 3.94
N GLU A 39 -14.86 -11.83 4.03
CA GLU A 39 -16.10 -12.59 4.27
C GLU A 39 -16.68 -12.24 5.65
N ALA A 40 -15.84 -12.19 6.69
CA ALA A 40 -16.29 -11.80 8.02
C ALA A 40 -16.80 -10.36 8.08
N LEU A 41 -16.21 -9.43 7.31
CA LEU A 41 -16.68 -8.06 7.21
C LEU A 41 -18.06 -8.00 6.53
N ILE A 42 -18.23 -8.70 5.40
CA ILE A 42 -19.51 -8.81 4.68
C ILE A 42 -20.60 -9.34 5.62
N ASP A 43 -20.30 -10.40 6.37
CA ASP A 43 -21.22 -10.99 7.34
C ASP A 43 -21.60 -10.00 8.45
N ALA A 44 -20.62 -9.31 9.03
CA ALA A 44 -20.83 -8.35 10.11
C ALA A 44 -21.71 -7.16 9.66
N LEU A 45 -21.54 -6.71 8.41
CA LEU A 45 -22.36 -5.65 7.81
C LEU A 45 -23.79 -6.12 7.53
N ASN A 46 -23.96 -7.30 6.94
CA ASN A 46 -25.28 -7.88 6.66
C ASN A 46 -26.08 -8.14 7.95
N GLN A 47 -25.40 -8.59 9.01
CA GLN A 47 -26.01 -8.88 10.31
C GLN A 47 -26.18 -7.64 11.19
N ASN A 48 -25.77 -6.46 10.72
CA ASN A 48 -25.77 -5.21 11.49
C ASN A 48 -24.98 -5.31 12.82
N GLU A 49 -23.93 -6.15 12.86
CA GLU A 49 -22.98 -6.20 13.99
C GLU A 49 -22.17 -4.89 14.08
N ILE A 50 -21.96 -4.24 12.94
CA ILE A 50 -21.45 -2.87 12.81
C ILE A 50 -22.34 -2.05 11.88
N ARG A 51 -22.29 -0.72 12.01
CA ARG A 51 -23.18 0.18 11.26
C ARG A 51 -22.80 0.29 9.79
N GLY A 52 -21.52 0.21 9.46
CA GLY A 52 -21.05 0.39 8.09
C GLY A 52 -19.53 0.33 7.96
N ALA A 53 -19.04 0.49 6.74
CA ALA A 53 -17.61 0.47 6.45
C ALA A 53 -17.17 1.51 5.41
N GLY A 54 -15.92 1.98 5.53
CA GLY A 54 -15.23 2.79 4.54
C GLY A 54 -13.96 2.08 4.08
N LEU A 55 -13.89 1.72 2.80
CA LEU A 55 -12.84 0.84 2.27
C LEU A 55 -12.12 1.47 1.08
N ASP A 56 -10.80 1.59 1.15
CA ASP A 56 -9.97 1.95 -0.01
C ASP A 56 -9.28 0.72 -0.63
N VAL A 57 -9.30 -0.42 0.04
CA VAL A 57 -8.53 -1.62 -0.31
C VAL A 57 -9.37 -2.89 -0.17
N PHE A 58 -9.09 -3.89 -0.99
CA PHE A 58 -9.79 -5.18 -1.06
C PHE A 58 -8.80 -6.34 -1.02
N GLU A 59 -9.26 -7.54 -0.63
CA GLU A 59 -8.37 -8.72 -0.60
C GLU A 59 -7.82 -9.05 -1.99
N GLN A 60 -8.68 -9.00 -3.00
CA GLN A 60 -8.32 -9.13 -4.40
C GLN A 60 -8.47 -7.78 -5.11
N GLU A 61 -7.39 -7.34 -5.77
CA GLU A 61 -7.38 -6.11 -6.57
C GLU A 61 -6.86 -6.39 -8.00
N PRO A 62 -7.49 -5.83 -9.05
CA PRO A 62 -8.72 -5.02 -9.03
C PRO A 62 -9.93 -5.77 -8.46
N VAL A 63 -10.82 -5.03 -7.80
CA VAL A 63 -12.02 -5.62 -7.17
C VAL A 63 -12.95 -6.20 -8.24
N ASP A 64 -13.50 -7.38 -7.98
CA ASP A 64 -14.54 -7.96 -8.83
C ASP A 64 -15.79 -7.05 -8.77
N PRO A 65 -16.37 -6.62 -9.91
CA PRO A 65 -17.58 -5.81 -9.93
C PRO A 65 -18.79 -6.46 -9.23
N SER A 66 -18.79 -7.79 -9.08
CA SER A 66 -19.81 -8.57 -8.36
C SER A 66 -19.56 -8.66 -6.85
N ASN A 67 -18.46 -8.09 -6.32
CA ASN A 67 -18.17 -8.09 -4.90
C ASN A 67 -19.31 -7.41 -4.10
N PRO A 68 -19.90 -8.09 -3.09
CA PRO A 68 -21.00 -7.55 -2.31
C PRO A 68 -20.73 -6.19 -1.67
N LEU A 69 -19.49 -5.91 -1.26
CA LEU A 69 -19.10 -4.65 -0.63
C LEU A 69 -19.31 -3.43 -1.54
N LEU A 70 -19.37 -3.63 -2.87
CA LEU A 70 -19.66 -2.56 -3.84
C LEU A 70 -21.14 -2.24 -3.96
N GLN A 71 -22.02 -3.14 -3.49
CA GLN A 71 -23.48 -3.02 -3.63
C GLN A 71 -24.17 -2.66 -2.30
N MET A 72 -23.45 -2.70 -1.18
CA MET A 72 -23.99 -2.42 0.15
C MET A 72 -24.21 -0.92 0.39
N GLU A 73 -25.43 -0.53 0.77
CA GLU A 73 -25.78 0.88 1.05
C GLU A 73 -25.02 1.48 2.25
N ASN A 74 -24.56 0.63 3.18
CA ASN A 74 -23.80 1.03 4.36
C ASN A 74 -22.28 0.94 4.17
N VAL A 75 -21.80 0.78 2.93
CA VAL A 75 -20.38 0.77 2.59
C VAL A 75 -20.05 1.88 1.59
N ILE A 76 -18.98 2.60 1.87
CA ILE A 76 -18.37 3.55 0.93
C ILE A 76 -17.02 2.99 0.51
N THR A 77 -16.77 2.96 -0.80
CA THR A 77 -15.52 2.44 -1.34
C THR A 77 -14.75 3.47 -2.15
N ALA A 78 -13.43 3.29 -2.20
CA ALA A 78 -12.51 4.03 -3.05
C ALA A 78 -11.53 3.04 -3.72
N PRO A 79 -11.06 3.31 -4.95
CA PRO A 79 -10.29 2.34 -5.72
C PRO A 79 -8.77 2.39 -5.44
N HIS A 80 -8.35 2.12 -4.20
CA HIS A 80 -6.94 2.14 -3.75
C HIS A 80 -6.21 3.45 -4.06
N ILE A 81 -6.83 4.57 -3.66
CA ILE A 81 -6.35 5.93 -3.92
C ILE A 81 -6.08 6.74 -2.66
N ALA A 82 -6.12 6.17 -1.45
CA ALA A 82 -5.89 6.92 -0.21
C ALA A 82 -4.50 7.60 -0.17
N GLY A 83 -3.50 7.02 -0.84
CA GLY A 83 -2.16 7.60 -0.99
C GLY A 83 -2.00 8.57 -2.17
N SER A 84 -3.03 8.72 -3.02
CA SER A 84 -2.93 9.39 -4.31
C SER A 84 -3.36 10.85 -4.23
N SER A 85 -2.50 11.74 -4.71
CA SER A 85 -2.80 13.15 -4.95
C SER A 85 -1.85 13.70 -6.03
N THR A 86 -2.19 14.84 -6.64
CA THR A 86 -1.29 15.51 -7.60
C THR A 86 0.09 15.77 -7.00
N ARG A 87 0.13 16.20 -5.73
CA ARG A 87 1.37 16.40 -4.98
C ARG A 87 2.11 15.10 -4.71
N ALA A 88 1.42 14.04 -4.27
CA ALA A 88 2.05 12.74 -4.01
C ALA A 88 2.62 12.14 -5.30
N ALA A 89 1.90 12.21 -6.42
CA ALA A 89 2.37 11.70 -7.71
C ALA A 89 3.65 12.40 -8.19
N TRP A 90 3.79 13.70 -7.93
CA TRP A 90 5.02 14.44 -8.23
C TRP A 90 6.17 14.04 -7.30
N LEU A 91 5.93 14.06 -5.97
CA LEU A 91 6.95 13.74 -4.97
C LEU A 91 7.43 12.28 -5.06
N SER A 92 6.54 11.33 -5.31
CA SER A 92 6.90 9.90 -5.39
C SER A 92 7.88 9.65 -6.53
N ARG A 93 7.66 10.27 -7.70
CA ARG A 93 8.59 10.20 -8.84
C ARG A 93 9.94 10.82 -8.51
N GLN A 94 9.93 12.02 -7.94
CA GLN A 94 11.17 12.69 -7.54
C GLN A 94 11.96 11.87 -6.51
N ARG A 95 11.29 11.37 -5.47
CA ARG A 95 11.90 10.57 -4.40
C ARG A 95 12.44 9.25 -4.93
N ALA A 96 11.71 8.56 -5.81
CA ALA A 96 12.18 7.34 -6.46
C ALA A 96 13.48 7.58 -7.23
N SER A 97 13.55 8.64 -8.05
CA SER A 97 14.77 9.02 -8.77
C SER A 97 15.93 9.35 -7.82
N GLN A 98 15.67 10.00 -6.69
CA GLN A 98 16.68 10.29 -5.67
C GLN A 98 17.21 9.00 -5.01
N GLN A 99 16.34 8.02 -4.71
CA GLN A 99 16.78 6.73 -4.16
C GLN A 99 17.67 5.97 -5.16
N VAL A 100 17.27 5.94 -6.44
CA VAL A 100 18.06 5.31 -7.51
C VAL A 100 19.42 5.98 -7.66
N ARG A 101 19.46 7.32 -7.71
CA ARG A 101 20.72 8.08 -7.74
C ARG A 101 21.65 7.70 -6.59
N SER A 102 21.12 7.64 -5.36
CA SER A 102 21.90 7.33 -4.16
C SER A 102 22.62 5.98 -4.33
N VAL A 103 21.86 4.95 -4.73
CA VAL A 103 22.42 3.61 -5.00
C VAL A 103 23.48 3.63 -6.10
N LEU A 104 23.27 4.39 -7.19
CA LEU A 104 24.21 4.47 -8.31
C LEU A 104 25.55 5.12 -7.96
N ILE A 105 25.57 6.04 -6.98
CA ILE A 105 26.80 6.68 -6.50
C ILE A 105 27.38 6.00 -5.26
N GLY A 106 26.86 4.83 -4.88
CA GLY A 106 27.35 4.04 -3.76
C GLY A 106 26.89 4.53 -2.38
N GLU A 107 25.84 5.35 -2.32
CA GLU A 107 25.21 5.81 -1.08
C GLU A 107 24.00 4.92 -0.72
N TRP A 108 23.79 4.71 0.58
CA TRP A 108 22.58 4.04 1.07
C TRP A 108 21.35 4.92 0.85
N PRO A 109 20.30 4.44 0.15
CA PRO A 109 19.09 5.21 -0.07
C PRO A 109 18.36 5.43 1.27
N MET A 110 17.90 6.66 1.50
CA MET A 110 17.13 7.05 2.70
C MET A 110 15.94 6.12 2.99
N ALA A 111 15.27 5.59 1.96
CA ALA A 111 14.11 4.70 2.08
C ALA A 111 14.48 3.20 1.97
N GLY A 112 15.75 2.83 2.15
CA GLY A 112 16.19 1.44 2.07
C GLY A 112 15.57 0.57 3.17
N GLN A 113 14.90 -0.51 2.75
CA GLN A 113 14.17 -1.42 3.66
C GLN A 113 14.97 -2.66 4.07
N ASN A 114 15.94 -3.05 3.25
CA ASN A 114 16.64 -4.34 3.34
C ASN A 114 18.12 -4.12 3.70
N PRO A 115 18.45 -3.72 4.94
CA PRO A 115 19.83 -3.33 5.31
C PRO A 115 20.86 -4.45 5.12
N GLU A 116 20.43 -5.72 5.12
CA GLU A 116 21.30 -6.87 4.87
C GLU A 116 21.96 -6.85 3.48
N VAL A 117 21.40 -6.10 2.53
CA VAL A 117 21.98 -5.96 1.19
C VAL A 117 23.00 -4.83 1.06
N ILE A 118 23.28 -4.08 2.14
CA ILE A 118 24.16 -2.89 2.11
C ILE A 118 25.55 -3.20 1.54
N ASN A 119 26.10 -4.38 1.84
CA ASN A 119 27.41 -4.82 1.36
C ASN A 119 27.48 -4.93 -0.19
N LYS A 120 26.32 -5.03 -0.87
CA LYS A 120 26.26 -5.03 -2.35
C LYS A 120 26.52 -3.63 -2.95
N LEU A 121 26.46 -2.56 -2.17
CA LEU A 121 26.76 -1.20 -2.63
C LEU A 121 28.27 -0.97 -2.79
N ASP A 122 29.10 -1.56 -1.93
CA ASP A 122 30.55 -1.39 -1.98
C ASP A 122 31.18 -2.02 -3.23
N THR A 123 30.58 -3.08 -3.78
CA THR A 123 31.00 -3.68 -5.06
C THR A 123 30.81 -2.77 -6.28
N LYS A 124 30.04 -1.66 -6.17
CA LYS A 124 29.82 -0.70 -7.27
C LYS A 124 30.74 0.51 -7.27
N LYS A 125 31.54 0.74 -6.21
CA LYS A 125 32.52 1.84 -6.16
C LYS A 125 33.63 1.75 -7.23
N GLN A 126 33.73 0.64 -7.97
CA GLN A 126 34.76 0.45 -9.01
C GLN A 126 34.34 0.88 -10.43
N ALA A 127 33.10 1.32 -10.67
CA ALA A 127 32.72 1.90 -11.97
C ALA A 127 33.03 3.40 -12.02
N ILE A 128 34.27 3.78 -11.70
CA ILE A 128 34.76 5.15 -11.92
C ILE A 128 35.19 5.24 -13.39
N GLY A 129 34.49 6.05 -14.18
CA GLY A 129 35.02 6.55 -15.45
C GLY A 129 34.40 6.01 -16.73
N GLY A 130 33.08 6.10 -16.88
CA GLY A 130 32.48 6.27 -18.21
C GLY A 130 32.07 7.73 -18.36
N VAL A 131 32.95 8.57 -18.93
CA VAL A 131 32.56 9.92 -19.40
C VAL A 131 31.63 9.72 -20.60
N GLY A 132 30.36 9.38 -20.34
CA GLY A 132 29.31 9.41 -21.33
C GLY A 132 29.02 10.88 -21.64
N LYS A 133 29.72 11.45 -22.63
CA LYS A 133 29.33 12.71 -23.24
C LYS A 133 27.88 12.55 -23.70
N LEU A 134 26.97 13.34 -23.12
CA LEU A 134 25.67 13.62 -23.71
C LEU A 134 25.89 14.54 -24.92
N THR A 135 26.47 14.04 -26.01
CA THR A 135 26.42 14.73 -27.30
C THR A 135 25.07 14.45 -27.92
N GLY A 136 24.07 15.23 -27.54
CA GLY A 136 22.92 15.46 -28.40
C GLY A 136 23.41 16.24 -29.60
N THR A 137 23.51 15.60 -30.76
CA THR A 137 23.48 16.33 -32.04
C THR A 137 22.01 16.53 -32.40
N PRO A 138 21.57 17.77 -32.66
CA PRO A 138 20.26 18.01 -33.23
C PRO A 138 20.33 17.65 -34.73
N GLU A 139 19.45 16.74 -35.17
CA GLU A 139 18.96 16.72 -36.55
C GLU A 139 17.68 17.57 -36.64
#